data_AF-A0A382YVZ9-F1
#
_entry.id   AF-A0A382YVZ9-F1
#
_cell.length_a   1.000
_cell.length_b   1.000
_cell.length_c   1.000
_cell.angle_alpha   90.00
_cell.angle_beta   90.00
_cell.angle_gamma   90.00
#
_symmetry.space_group_name_H-M   'P 1'
#
loop_
_entity.id
_entity.type
_entity.pdbx_description
1 polymer ?
#
loop_
_entity_poly.entity_id
_entity_poly.type
_entity_poly.pdbx_seq_one_letter_code
_entity_poly.pdbx_strand_id
1 'polypeptide(L)' 'MVPLIDVLMVLIIFFLVTMQFQDLRALNVKLPKIDSAGSNLLQNELVVSIDSEGSLYLNGKRVDKE' A
#
# COMPACT_ATOMS: atom_id res chain seq x y z
N MET A 1 -36.83 24.40 -16.89
CA MET A 1 -36.68 23.50 -15.71
C MET A 1 -36.14 22.13 -16.11
N VAL A 2 -36.70 21.45 -17.11
CA VAL A 2 -36.22 20.14 -17.61
C VAL A 2 -34.73 20.12 -18.06
N PRO A 3 -34.20 21.14 -18.75
CA PRO A 3 -32.80 21.12 -19.22
C PRO A 3 -31.75 21.15 -18.10
N LEU A 4 -32.09 21.75 -16.95
CA LEU A 4 -31.15 21.89 -15.83
C LEU A 4 -30.97 20.57 -15.09
N ILE A 5 -32.07 19.84 -14.87
CA ILE A 5 -32.05 18.54 -14.20
C ILE A 5 -31.24 17.53 -15.02
N ASP A 6 -31.37 17.57 -16.35
CA ASP A 6 -30.65 16.68 -17.26
C ASP A 6 -29.12 16.87 -17.16
N VAL A 7 -28.65 18.12 -17.20
CA VAL A 7 -27.23 18.45 -17.02
C VAL A 7 -26.72 18.01 -15.65
N LEU A 8 -27.49 18.22 -14.58
CA LEU A 8 -27.10 17.79 -13.23
C LEU A 8 -26.99 16.26 -13.13
N MET A 9 -27.93 15.52 -13.72
CA MET A 9 -27.92 14.07 -13.72
C MET A 9 -26.69 13.51 -14.45
N VAL A 10 -26.36 14.07 -15.62
CA VAL A 10 -25.17 13.68 -16.37
C VAL A 10 -23.90 13.95 -15.57
N LEU A 11 -23.80 15.09 -14.88
CA LEU A 11 -22.66 15.40 -14.02
C LEU A 11 -22.52 14.43 -12.85
N ILE A 12 -23.62 14.08 -12.17
CA ILE A 12 -23.62 13.13 -11.06
C ILE A 12 -23.18 11.74 -11.53
N ILE A 13 -23.72 11.26 -12.65
CA ILE A 13 -23.35 9.95 -13.23
C ILE A 13 -21.88 9.96 -13.66
N PHE A 14 -21.42 11.04 -14.30
CA PHE A 14 -20.02 11.20 -14.69
C PHE A 14 -19.08 11.13 -13.48
N PHE A 15 -19.38 11.87 -12.41
CA PHE A 15 -18.56 11.83 -11.19
C PHE A 15 -18.54 10.43 -10.59
N LEU A 16 -19.69 9.76 -10.48
CA LEU A 16 -19.79 8.43 -9.90
C LEU A 16 -18.98 7.40 -10.70
N VAL A 17 -19.10 7.40 -12.03
CA VAL A 17 -18.39 6.45 -12.91
C VAL A 17 -16.88 6.73 -12.94
N THR A 18 -16.46 7.99 -12.86
CA THR A 18 -15.04 8.37 -12.91
C THR A 18 -14.36 8.37 -11.55
N MET A 19 -15.11 8.21 -10.45
CA MET A 19 -14.56 8.19 -9.10
C MET A 19 -13.66 6.97 -8.93
N GLN A 20 -12.35 7.19 -8.94
CA GLN A 20 -11.37 6.14 -8.72
C GLN A 20 -11.24 5.96 -7.20
N PHE A 21 -11.55 4.76 -6.70
CA PHE A 21 -11.16 4.40 -5.35
C PHE A 21 -9.63 4.31 -5.33
N GLN A 22 -8.98 5.35 -4.79
CA GLN A 22 -7.58 5.25 -4.40
C GLN A 22 -7.54 4.32 -3.21
N ASP A 23 -7.14 3.07 -3.44
CA ASP A 23 -6.84 2.14 -2.36
C ASP A 23 -5.63 2.72 -1.61
N LEU A 24 -5.92 3.48 -0.56
CA LEU A 24 -4.92 4.06 0.30
C LEU A 24 -4.22 2.89 0.98
N ARG A 25 -3.12 2.42 0.35
CA ARG A 25 -2.16 1.47 0.92
C ARG A 25 -1.45 2.14 2.09
N ALA A 26 -2.19 2.44 3.15
CA ALA A 26 -1.68 3.03 4.36
C ALA A 26 -1.15 1.88 5.23
N LEU A 27 0.18 1.73 5.27
CA LEU A 27 0.80 0.88 6.26
C LEU A 27 0.79 1.63 7.60
N ASN A 28 -0.05 1.20 8.53
CA ASN A 28 -0.09 1.76 9.88
C ASN A 28 1.14 1.32 10.67
N VAL A 29 2.25 2.07 10.55
CA VAL A 29 3.50 1.79 11.27
C VAL A 29 3.45 2.46 12.64
N LYS A 30 3.53 1.66 13.72
CA LYS A 30 3.79 2.20 15.05
C LYS A 30 5.28 2.50 15.16
N LEU A 31 5.62 3.78 15.25
CA LEU A 31 6.99 4.23 15.53
C LEU A 31 7.40 3.72 16.93
N PRO A 32 8.48 2.94 17.04
CA PRO A 32 8.97 2.51 18.34
C PRO A 32 9.52 3.72 19.10
N LYS A 33 9.25 3.80 20.40
CA LYS A 33 9.92 4.76 21.29
C LYS A 33 11.31 4.22 21.60
N ILE A 34 12.35 5.00 21.34
CA ILE A 34 13.74 4.61 21.58
C ILE A 34 14.00 4.72 23.10
N ASP A 35 14.16 3.58 23.79
CA ASP A 35 14.42 3.54 25.24
C ASP A 35 15.83 3.06 25.63
N SER A 36 16.74 2.85 24.68
CA SER A 36 18.13 2.54 25.03
C SER A 36 19.12 2.90 23.92
N ALA A 37 20.04 3.80 24.23
CA ALA A 37 21.29 3.93 23.50
C ALA A 37 22.12 2.65 23.70
N GLY A 38 22.35 1.90 22.60
CA GLY A 38 23.39 0.88 22.53
C GLY A 38 23.02 -0.50 23.08
N SER A 39 22.67 -1.41 22.16
CA SER A 39 23.21 -2.77 22.19
C SER A 39 23.25 -3.30 20.76
N ASN A 40 24.45 -3.36 20.21
CA ASN A 40 24.78 -3.89 18.89
C ASN A 40 24.68 -5.41 18.90
N LEU A 41 23.48 -5.96 18.91
CA LEU A 41 23.26 -7.39 18.69
C LEU A 41 22.06 -7.59 17.77
N LEU A 42 22.20 -7.17 16.51
CA LEU A 42 21.41 -7.71 15.40
C LEU A 42 21.93 -9.12 15.08
N GLN A 43 21.84 -10.03 16.05
CA GLN A 43 22.13 -11.44 15.83
C GLN A 43 20.83 -12.04 15.33
N ASN A 44 20.72 -12.14 14.00
CA ASN A 44 19.57 -12.59 13.18
C ASN A 44 18.81 -11.46 12.44
N GLU A 45 19.52 -10.70 11.61
CA GLU A 45 18.87 -9.93 10.56
C GLU A 45 18.30 -10.87 9.49
N LEU A 46 16.98 -10.84 9.27
CA LEU A 46 16.30 -11.55 8.20
C LEU A 46 15.90 -10.54 7.12
N VAL A 47 16.54 -10.62 5.96
CA VAL A 47 16.27 -9.72 4.83
C VAL A 47 15.24 -10.37 3.92
N VAL A 48 14.08 -9.73 3.80
CA VAL A 48 13.01 -10.12 2.87
C VAL A 48 12.99 -9.12 1.72
N SER A 49 13.07 -9.59 0.48
CA SER A 49 13.03 -8.75 -0.72
C SER A 49 12.00 -9.27 -1.71
N ILE A 50 11.41 -8.37 -2.50
CA ILE A 50 10.40 -8.67 -3.51
C ILE A 50 10.84 -8.00 -4.81
N ASP A 51 10.88 -8.75 -5.91
CA ASP A 51 11.16 -8.17 -7.23
C ASP A 51 9.89 -7.63 -7.91
N SER A 52 10.06 -6.99 -9.08
CA SER A 52 8.95 -6.43 -9.86
C SER A 52 7.99 -7.49 -10.41
N GLU A 53 8.41 -8.75 -10.49
CA GLU A 53 7.58 -9.87 -10.94
C GLU A 53 6.83 -10.53 -9.76
N GLY A 54 7.09 -10.09 -8.52
CA GLY A 54 6.47 -10.60 -7.31
C GLY A 54 7.15 -11.81 -6.69
N SER A 55 8.35 -12.19 -7.15
CA SER A 55 9.12 -13.27 -6.52
C SER A 55 9.69 -12.81 -5.18
N LEU A 56 9.63 -13.72 -4.20
CA LEU A 56 10.10 -13.49 -2.84
C LEU A 56 11.53 -14.02 -2.67
N TYR A 57 12.37 -13.24 -1.98
CA TYR A 57 13.73 -13.62 -1.65
C TYR A 57 13.95 -13.48 -0.14
N LEU A 58 14.51 -14.52 0.48
CA LEU A 58 14.99 -14.51 1.85
C LEU A 58 16.52 -14.56 1.84
N ASN A 59 17.17 -13.53 2.39
CA ASN A 59 18.63 -13.40 2.42
C ASN A 59 19.26 -13.63 1.03
N GLY A 60 18.62 -13.10 -0.01
CA GLY A 60 19.05 -13.23 -1.41
C GLY A 60 18.73 -14.58 -2.08
N LYS A 61 18.17 -15.56 -1.36
CA LYS A 61 17.68 -16.81 -1.96
C LYS A 61 16.20 -16.70 -2.29
N ARG A 62 15.85 -17.02 -3.54
CA ARG A 62 14.46 -17.12 -3.98
C ARG A 62 13.74 -18.20 -3.16
N VAL A 63 12.54 -17.89 -2.68
CA VAL A 63 11.67 -18.83 -1.98
C VAL A 63 10.33 -18.92 -2.69
N ASP A 64 9.87 -20.15 -2.91
CA ASP A 64 8.54 -20.42 -3.46
C ASP A 64 7.55 -20.61 -2.30
N LYS A 65 6.32 -20.12 -2.48
CA LYS A 65 5.20 -20.49 -1.59
C LYS A 65 4.82 -21.93 -1.95
N GLU A 66 4.90 -22.84 -0.97
CA GLU A 66 4.24 -24.15 -1.03
C GLU A 66 2.71 -24.00 -1.11
#